data_AF-A0A501XXM4-F1
#
_entry.id   AF-A0A501XXM4-F1
#
_cell.length_a   1.000
_cell.length_b   1.000
_cell.length_c   1.000
_cell.angle_alpha   90.00
_cell.angle_beta   90.00
_cell.angle_gamma   90.00
#
_symmetry.space_group_name_H-M   'P 1'
#
loop_
_entity.id
_entity.type
_entity.pdbx_description
1 polymer ?
#
loop_
_entity_poly.entity_id
_entity_poly.type
_entity_poly.pdbx_seq_one_letter_code
_entity_poly.pdbx_strand_id
1 'polypeptide(L)'
;MDHSHAHQPDITSTAHVLEELQLFGYRPFSDEPDPRPLPEGYRVAGAVADIFDALVATLDDTRLEPDLEGLLWSTVNLFHRAADRIERELDDNEQAQRQSQRDQDGSEIRSVELERLLAEGQTMLERRDAFELMRDQAADQYERHTGSCWRPRNGSMVNHRNLTSAVIDSRDFLMARQRAKSQILLPEGPKVVFSGGDSDDHSSIWARLDQAHAKHPDMVLIHGGSPKGAEKIASRWADVRHVRQVAFKPDWLSN
;
A
#
# COMPACT_ATOMS: atom_id res chain seq x y z
N MET A 1 -19.85 -16.63 62.66
CA MET A 1 -18.63 -16.06 62.05
C MET A 1 -18.72 -16.41 60.58
N ASP A 2 -19.03 -15.40 59.77
CA ASP A 2 -19.36 -15.53 58.35
C ASP A 2 -18.08 -15.27 57.54
N HIS A 3 -17.67 -16.24 56.73
CA HIS A 3 -16.50 -16.14 55.86
C HIS A 3 -16.94 -15.60 54.51
N SER A 4 -16.82 -14.29 54.34
CA SER A 4 -16.98 -13.60 53.06
C SER A 4 -15.88 -14.03 52.08
N HIS A 5 -16.23 -14.87 51.11
CA HIS A 5 -15.42 -15.13 49.92
C HIS A 5 -15.40 -13.88 49.03
N ALA A 6 -14.25 -13.21 48.96
CA ALA A 6 -14.00 -12.18 47.97
C ALA A 6 -13.92 -12.84 46.58
N HIS A 7 -14.90 -12.55 45.73
CA HIS A 7 -14.92 -12.95 44.33
C HIS A 7 -13.83 -12.16 43.59
N GLN A 8 -12.79 -12.84 43.16
CA GLN A 8 -11.77 -12.28 42.29
C GLN A 8 -12.38 -12.17 40.89
N PRO A 9 -12.34 -10.99 40.23
CA PRO A 9 -12.99 -10.83 38.94
C PRO A 9 -12.29 -11.70 37.90
N ASP A 10 -13.01 -12.69 37.35
CA ASP A 10 -12.57 -13.48 36.23
C ASP A 10 -12.34 -12.55 35.03
N ILE A 11 -11.07 -12.38 34.67
CA ILE A 11 -10.68 -11.63 33.48
C ILE A 11 -11.21 -12.41 32.29
N THR A 12 -12.30 -11.93 31.69
CA THR A 12 -12.95 -12.58 30.55
C THR A 12 -11.96 -12.76 29.39
N SER A 13 -12.08 -13.85 28.64
CA SER A 13 -11.24 -14.14 27.45
C SER A 13 -11.15 -12.94 26.50
N THR A 14 -12.22 -12.16 26.36
CA THR A 14 -12.26 -10.93 25.57
C THR A 14 -11.36 -9.81 26.12
N ALA A 15 -11.23 -9.70 27.43
CA ALA A 15 -10.35 -8.72 28.08
C ALA A 15 -8.87 -9.11 27.89
N HIS A 16 -8.56 -10.40 27.95
CA HIS A 16 -7.22 -10.91 27.64
C HIS A 16 -6.82 -10.64 26.18
N VAL A 17 -7.73 -10.88 25.22
CA VAL A 17 -7.50 -10.59 23.80
C VAL A 17 -7.28 -9.10 23.55
N LEU A 18 -8.05 -8.22 24.20
CA LEU A 18 -7.89 -6.78 24.07
C LEU A 18 -6.57 -6.27 24.69
N GLU A 19 -6.14 -6.85 25.80
CA GLU A 19 -4.88 -6.54 26.47
C GLU A 19 -3.67 -6.99 25.63
N GLU A 20 -3.73 -8.19 25.02
CA GLU A 20 -2.70 -8.66 24.07
C GLU A 20 -2.62 -7.79 22.81
N LEU A 21 -3.77 -7.37 22.25
CA LEU A 21 -3.82 -6.45 21.10
C LEU A 21 -3.21 -5.07 21.43
N GLN A 22 -3.39 -4.58 22.66
CA GLN A 22 -2.81 -3.32 23.12
C GLN A 22 -1.30 -3.43 23.37
N LEU A 23 -0.81 -4.56 23.87
CA LEU A 23 0.61 -4.75 24.19
C LEU A 23 1.48 -5.13 22.98
N PHE A 24 0.97 -5.94 22.05
CA PHE A 24 1.80 -6.55 21.00
C PHE A 24 1.40 -6.20 19.56
N GLY A 25 0.31 -5.43 19.38
CA GLY A 25 -0.31 -5.21 18.07
C GLY A 25 -0.93 -6.50 17.53
N TYR A 26 -1.77 -6.40 16.49
CA TYR A 26 -2.37 -7.57 15.84
C TYR A 26 -1.26 -8.48 15.27
N ARG A 27 -0.98 -9.57 15.98
CA ARG A 27 -0.26 -10.73 15.48
C ARG A 27 -1.34 -11.78 15.18
N PRO A 28 -1.58 -12.12 13.90
CA PRO A 28 -2.30 -13.34 13.60
C PRO A 28 -1.64 -14.45 14.43
N PHE A 29 -2.45 -15.14 15.23
CA PHE A 29 -1.99 -16.36 15.88
C PHE A 29 -1.38 -17.25 14.80
N SER A 30 -0.32 -17.98 15.12
CA SER A 30 0.42 -18.85 14.20
C SER A 30 -0.43 -19.88 13.43
N ASP A 31 -1.73 -19.96 13.70
CA ASP A 31 -2.69 -20.91 13.16
C ASP A 31 -3.84 -20.27 12.35
N GLU A 32 -3.94 -18.94 12.27
CA GLU A 32 -4.97 -18.26 11.48
C GLU A 32 -4.38 -17.46 10.31
N PRO A 33 -4.92 -17.60 9.08
CA PRO A 33 -4.50 -16.80 7.94
C PRO A 33 -4.62 -15.31 8.22
N ASP A 34 -3.59 -14.51 7.92
CA ASP A 34 -3.65 -13.06 8.03
C ASP A 34 -4.63 -12.50 6.98
N PRO A 35 -5.77 -11.91 7.37
CA PRO A 35 -6.78 -11.48 6.41
C PRO A 35 -6.45 -10.14 5.76
N ARG A 36 -5.34 -9.49 6.14
CA ARG A 36 -4.98 -8.17 5.60
C ARG A 36 -4.56 -8.31 4.14
N PRO A 37 -5.07 -7.44 3.24
CA PRO A 37 -4.71 -7.50 1.83
C PRO A 37 -3.25 -7.08 1.63
N LEU A 38 -2.61 -7.68 0.63
CA LEU A 38 -1.35 -7.18 0.10
C LEU A 38 -1.50 -5.74 -0.43
N PRO A 39 -0.42 -4.93 -0.42
CA PRO A 39 -0.43 -3.63 -1.06
C PRO A 39 -0.68 -3.77 -2.57
N GLU A 40 -1.52 -2.88 -3.10
CA GLU A 40 -1.80 -2.82 -4.55
C GLU A 40 -0.51 -2.58 -5.35
N GLY A 41 -0.30 -3.33 -6.45
CA GLY A 41 0.96 -3.35 -7.20
C GLY A 41 1.45 -1.96 -7.65
N TYR A 42 0.55 -1.11 -8.15
CA TYR A 42 0.93 0.26 -8.54
C TYR A 42 1.32 1.12 -7.33
N ARG A 43 0.79 0.89 -6.11
CA ARG A 43 1.20 1.62 -4.89
C ARG A 43 2.63 1.25 -4.55
N VAL A 44 2.95 -0.02 -4.68
CA VAL A 44 4.31 -0.55 -4.50
C VAL A 44 5.26 0.07 -5.52
N ALA A 45 4.90 0.06 -6.81
CA ALA A 45 5.72 0.65 -7.87
C ALA A 45 5.97 2.15 -7.65
N GLY A 46 4.93 2.91 -7.28
CA GLY A 46 5.05 4.33 -6.95
C GLY A 46 5.97 4.57 -5.74
N ALA A 47 5.80 3.82 -4.66
CA ALA A 47 6.65 3.94 -3.48
C ALA A 47 8.13 3.60 -3.77
N VAL A 48 8.39 2.61 -4.63
CA VAL A 48 9.75 2.28 -5.07
C VAL A 48 10.34 3.43 -5.89
N ALA A 49 9.56 4.03 -6.80
CA ALA A 49 9.98 5.22 -7.54
C ALA A 49 10.34 6.38 -6.60
N ASP A 50 9.46 6.68 -5.63
CA ASP A 50 9.67 7.76 -4.67
C ASP A 50 10.95 7.57 -3.83
N ILE A 51 11.29 6.33 -3.47
CA ILE A 51 12.55 6.00 -2.77
C ILE A 51 13.77 6.34 -3.65
N PHE A 52 13.73 5.96 -4.92
CA PHE A 52 14.82 6.25 -5.86
C PHE A 52 14.94 7.74 -6.14
N ASP A 53 13.81 8.42 -6.39
CA ASP A 53 13.76 9.86 -6.62
C ASP A 53 14.33 10.62 -5.42
N ALA A 54 14.00 10.20 -4.19
CA ALA A 54 14.54 10.82 -2.98
C ALA A 54 16.07 10.63 -2.86
N LEU A 55 16.59 9.44 -3.15
CA LEU A 55 18.03 9.18 -3.13
C LEU A 55 18.77 10.01 -4.19
N VAL A 56 18.26 10.04 -5.41
CA VAL A 56 18.85 10.79 -6.53
C VAL A 56 18.79 12.28 -6.25
N ALA A 57 17.60 12.85 -5.98
CA ALA A 57 17.44 14.28 -5.77
C ALA A 57 18.24 14.83 -4.57
N THR A 58 18.56 13.98 -3.59
CA THR A 58 19.32 14.40 -2.40
C THR A 58 20.84 14.34 -2.62
N LEU A 59 21.33 13.40 -3.45
CA LEU A 59 22.76 13.11 -3.57
C LEU A 59 23.37 13.54 -4.90
N ASP A 60 22.57 13.69 -5.95
CA ASP A 60 22.99 14.17 -7.25
C ASP A 60 23.54 15.60 -7.17
N ASP A 61 24.59 15.90 -7.96
CA ASP A 61 25.33 17.18 -7.92
C ASP A 61 25.85 17.57 -6.52
N THR A 62 26.09 16.56 -5.67
CA THR A 62 26.71 16.75 -4.36
C THR A 62 28.05 16.02 -4.25
N ARG A 63 28.80 16.28 -3.18
CA ARG A 63 30.02 15.52 -2.87
C ARG A 63 29.77 14.03 -2.61
N LEU A 64 28.51 13.61 -2.42
CA LEU A 64 28.11 12.22 -2.20
C LEU A 64 27.63 11.53 -3.48
N GLU A 65 27.56 12.23 -4.62
CA GLU A 65 27.19 11.64 -5.91
C GLU A 65 28.02 10.38 -6.26
N PRO A 66 29.34 10.30 -5.99
CA PRO A 66 30.11 9.09 -6.26
C PRO A 66 29.62 7.83 -5.53
N ASP A 67 28.88 7.98 -4.42
CA ASP A 67 28.32 6.87 -3.64
C ASP A 67 26.90 6.48 -4.11
N LEU A 68 26.24 7.31 -4.92
CA LEU A 68 24.84 7.17 -5.32
C LEU A 68 24.58 5.83 -6.02
N GLU A 69 25.39 5.45 -7.02
CA GLU A 69 25.21 4.19 -7.74
C GLU A 69 25.22 2.97 -6.80
N GLY A 70 26.13 2.97 -5.83
CA GLY A 70 26.23 1.91 -4.82
C GLY A 70 24.99 1.83 -3.93
N LEU A 71 24.39 2.97 -3.57
CA LEU A 71 23.16 3.04 -2.80
C LEU A 71 21.94 2.59 -3.60
N LEU A 72 21.82 3.01 -4.87
CA LEU A 72 20.76 2.57 -5.76
C LEU A 72 20.85 1.04 -5.97
N TRP A 73 22.04 0.52 -6.25
CA TRP A 73 22.27 -0.92 -6.38
C TRP A 73 21.87 -1.68 -5.11
N SER A 74 22.22 -1.13 -3.94
CA SER A 74 21.90 -1.73 -2.64
C SER A 74 20.41 -1.73 -2.33
N THR A 75 19.67 -0.74 -2.84
CA THR A 75 18.22 -0.63 -2.69
C THR A 75 17.51 -1.73 -3.47
N VAL A 76 17.90 -2.00 -4.73
CA VAL A 76 17.38 -3.16 -5.48
C VAL A 76 17.71 -4.47 -4.75
N ASN A 77 18.96 -4.58 -4.28
CA ASN A 77 19.44 -5.77 -3.59
C ASN A 77 18.71 -6.05 -2.25
N LEU A 78 18.15 -5.02 -1.61
CA LEU A 78 17.35 -5.19 -0.40
C LEU A 78 16.09 -6.03 -0.69
N PHE A 79 15.36 -5.70 -1.75
CA PHE A 79 14.15 -6.42 -2.16
C PHE A 79 14.49 -7.82 -2.68
N HIS A 80 15.57 -7.95 -3.47
CA HIS A 80 16.06 -9.25 -3.91
C HIS A 80 16.34 -10.19 -2.74
N ARG A 81 17.11 -9.73 -1.73
CA ARG A 81 17.40 -10.55 -0.56
C ARG A 81 16.16 -10.86 0.29
N ALA A 82 15.13 -10.03 0.24
CA ALA A 82 13.86 -10.31 0.92
C ALA A 82 13.10 -11.45 0.22
N ALA A 83 13.00 -11.42 -1.10
CA ALA A 83 12.43 -12.51 -1.89
C ALA A 83 13.20 -13.83 -1.65
N ASP A 84 14.54 -13.82 -1.70
CA ASP A 84 15.36 -15.01 -1.49
C ASP A 84 15.26 -15.61 -0.07
N ARG A 85 14.88 -14.82 0.93
CA ARG A 85 14.61 -15.34 2.29
C ARG A 85 13.29 -16.09 2.30
N ILE A 86 12.26 -15.51 1.69
CA ILE A 86 10.92 -16.11 1.62
C ILE A 86 10.95 -17.38 0.76
N GLU A 87 11.72 -17.39 -0.33
CA GLU A 87 11.85 -18.60 -1.17
C GLU A 87 12.42 -19.78 -0.37
N ARG A 88 13.40 -19.53 0.51
CA ARG A 88 13.93 -20.58 1.40
C ARG A 88 12.91 -21.05 2.44
N GLU A 89 12.11 -20.13 2.99
CA GLU A 89 10.99 -20.48 3.87
C GLU A 89 9.94 -21.33 3.13
N LEU A 90 9.68 -21.00 1.85
CA LEU A 90 8.76 -21.72 0.99
C LEU A 90 9.27 -23.14 0.67
N ASP A 91 10.56 -23.29 0.35
CA ASP A 91 11.19 -24.61 0.13
C ASP A 91 11.03 -25.54 1.34
N ASP A 92 11.18 -25.02 2.55
CA ASP A 92 11.00 -25.77 3.79
C ASP A 92 9.51 -26.12 4.01
N ASN A 93 8.60 -25.17 3.75
CA ASN A 93 7.15 -25.40 3.82
C ASN A 93 6.68 -26.45 2.80
N GLU A 94 7.18 -26.42 1.56
CA GLU A 94 6.87 -27.43 0.53
C GLU A 94 7.33 -28.83 0.94
N GLN A 95 8.50 -28.95 1.56
CA GLN A 95 8.98 -30.22 2.10
C GLN A 95 8.07 -30.72 3.21
N ALA A 96 7.64 -29.83 4.12
CA ALA A 96 6.69 -30.16 5.17
C ALA A 96 5.33 -30.60 4.61
N GLN A 97 4.81 -29.92 3.58
CA GLN A 97 3.59 -30.32 2.88
C GLN A 97 3.71 -31.73 2.27
N ARG A 98 4.80 -32.00 1.55
CA ARG A 98 5.06 -33.32 0.94
C ARG A 98 5.15 -34.43 2.00
N GLN A 99 5.79 -34.15 3.13
CA GLN A 99 5.88 -35.11 4.23
C GLN A 99 4.50 -35.33 4.88
N SER A 100 3.78 -34.26 5.18
CA SER A 100 2.42 -34.33 5.74
C SER A 100 1.45 -35.10 4.84
N GLN A 101 1.54 -34.95 3.51
CA GLN A 101 0.75 -35.73 2.56
C GLN A 101 1.08 -37.22 2.57
N ARG A 102 2.35 -37.59 2.75
CA ARG A 102 2.77 -39.01 2.82
C ARG A 102 2.35 -39.67 4.12
N ASP A 103 2.33 -38.90 5.21
CA ASP A 103 2.01 -39.39 6.56
C ASP A 103 0.51 -39.33 6.87
N GLN A 104 -0.34 -39.04 5.88
CA GLN A 104 -1.79 -39.04 6.04
C GLN A 104 -2.30 -40.42 6.49
N ASP A 105 -2.99 -40.43 7.63
CA ASP A 105 -3.61 -41.62 8.23
C ASP A 105 -5.15 -41.54 8.24
N GLY A 106 -5.71 -40.47 7.66
CA GLY A 106 -7.15 -40.20 7.63
C GLY A 106 -7.70 -39.55 8.90
N SER A 107 -6.85 -39.17 9.86
CA SER A 107 -7.27 -38.41 11.03
C SER A 107 -7.56 -36.93 10.68
N GLU A 108 -8.54 -36.36 11.38
CA GLU A 108 -8.87 -34.93 11.26
C GLU A 108 -7.67 -34.05 11.62
N ILE A 109 -6.89 -34.44 12.63
CA ILE A 109 -5.70 -33.71 13.09
C ILE A 109 -4.69 -33.57 11.94
N ARG A 110 -4.34 -34.66 11.25
CA ARG A 110 -3.41 -34.62 10.12
C ARG A 110 -3.94 -33.86 8.92
N SER A 111 -5.26 -33.87 8.73
CA SER A 111 -5.92 -33.10 7.66
C SER A 111 -5.81 -31.60 7.94
N VAL A 112 -6.10 -31.17 9.18
CA VAL A 112 -5.99 -29.76 9.60
C VAL A 112 -4.54 -29.27 9.57
N GLU A 113 -3.56 -30.10 9.98
CA GLU A 113 -2.14 -29.76 9.88
C GLU A 113 -1.71 -29.49 8.42
N LEU A 114 -2.20 -30.30 7.46
CA LEU A 114 -1.92 -30.08 6.04
C LEU A 114 -2.59 -28.80 5.52
N GLU A 115 -3.84 -28.53 5.90
CA GLU A 115 -4.54 -27.29 5.53
C GLU A 115 -3.81 -26.05 6.04
N ARG A 116 -3.26 -26.09 7.27
CA ARG A 116 -2.45 -25.00 7.82
C ARG A 116 -1.18 -24.78 7.00
N LEU A 117 -0.44 -25.85 6.69
CA LEU A 117 0.78 -25.76 5.87
C LEU A 117 0.50 -25.17 4.48
N LEU A 118 -0.64 -25.52 3.88
CA LEU A 118 -1.08 -24.97 2.59
C LEU A 118 -1.40 -23.47 2.70
N ALA A 119 -2.11 -23.04 3.75
CA ALA A 119 -2.43 -21.63 3.98
C ALA A 119 -1.17 -20.78 4.24
N GLU A 120 -0.22 -21.31 5.01
CA GLU A 120 1.10 -20.70 5.23
C GLU A 120 1.86 -20.57 3.91
N GLY A 121 1.92 -21.64 3.11
CA GLY A 121 2.58 -21.65 1.80
C GLY A 121 1.98 -20.62 0.84
N GLN A 122 0.66 -20.47 0.82
CA GLN A 122 -0.02 -19.44 0.02
C GLN A 122 0.40 -18.02 0.45
N THR A 123 0.47 -17.77 1.76
CA THR A 123 0.92 -16.47 2.29
C THR A 123 2.38 -16.19 1.91
N MET A 124 3.25 -17.21 1.94
CA MET A 124 4.65 -17.09 1.53
C MET A 124 4.78 -16.78 0.04
N LEU A 125 4.03 -17.46 -0.83
CA LEU A 125 3.99 -17.18 -2.27
C LEU A 125 3.60 -15.72 -2.54
N GLU A 126 2.51 -15.26 -1.93
CA GLU A 126 2.03 -13.88 -2.05
C GLU A 126 3.07 -12.86 -1.61
N ARG A 127 3.74 -13.10 -0.48
CA ARG A 127 4.83 -12.24 0.03
C ARG A 127 6.04 -12.23 -0.91
N ARG A 128 6.44 -13.39 -1.44
CA ARG A 128 7.56 -13.49 -2.39
C ARG A 128 7.25 -12.69 -3.64
N ASP A 129 6.08 -12.89 -4.23
CA ASP A 129 5.67 -12.24 -5.48
C ASP A 129 5.60 -10.71 -5.32
N ALA A 130 5.24 -10.22 -4.13
CA ALA A 130 5.29 -8.79 -3.81
C ALA A 130 6.73 -8.25 -3.76
N PHE A 131 7.66 -8.98 -3.15
CA PHE A 131 9.08 -8.57 -3.11
C PHE A 131 9.80 -8.74 -4.45
N GLU A 132 9.43 -9.72 -5.28
CA GLU A 132 9.90 -9.82 -6.66
C GLU A 132 9.43 -8.61 -7.48
N LEU A 133 8.16 -8.18 -7.35
CA LEU A 133 7.68 -6.95 -7.98
C LEU A 133 8.50 -5.73 -7.53
N MET A 134 8.73 -5.57 -6.23
CA MET A 134 9.54 -4.46 -5.70
C MET A 134 10.96 -4.48 -6.28
N ARG A 135 11.59 -5.67 -6.34
CA ARG A 135 12.93 -5.85 -6.92
C ARG A 135 12.93 -5.43 -8.39
N ASP A 136 11.96 -5.87 -9.18
CA ASP A 136 11.93 -5.59 -10.61
C ASP A 136 11.67 -4.11 -10.88
N GLN A 137 10.73 -3.49 -10.16
CA GLN A 137 10.50 -2.04 -10.24
C GLN A 137 11.74 -1.25 -9.82
N ALA A 138 12.46 -1.69 -8.78
CA ALA A 138 13.69 -1.05 -8.35
C ALA A 138 14.81 -1.23 -9.38
N ALA A 139 14.90 -2.40 -10.02
CA ALA A 139 15.86 -2.67 -11.08
C ALA A 139 15.63 -1.77 -12.31
N ASP A 140 14.36 -1.56 -12.69
CA ASP A 140 13.98 -0.61 -13.74
C ASP A 140 14.42 0.81 -13.39
N GLN A 141 14.22 1.26 -12.14
CA GLN A 141 14.68 2.59 -11.72
C GLN A 141 16.21 2.69 -11.71
N TYR A 142 16.89 1.66 -11.23
CA TYR A 142 18.36 1.60 -11.28
C TYR A 142 18.88 1.72 -12.72
N GLU A 143 18.29 1.00 -13.67
CA GLU A 143 18.67 1.07 -15.08
C GLU A 143 18.40 2.46 -15.68
N ARG A 144 17.25 3.08 -15.36
CA ARG A 144 16.93 4.44 -15.82
C ARG A 144 17.95 5.48 -15.35
N HIS A 145 18.42 5.38 -14.10
CA HIS A 145 19.35 6.37 -13.53
C HIS A 145 20.82 6.10 -13.89
N THR A 146 21.22 4.84 -14.00
CA THR A 146 22.65 4.47 -14.20
C THR A 146 22.98 4.12 -15.64
N GLY A 147 21.97 3.85 -16.47
CA GLY A 147 22.12 3.33 -17.84
C GLY A 147 22.58 1.87 -17.90
N SER A 148 22.77 1.21 -16.77
CA SER A 148 23.23 -0.18 -16.68
C SER A 148 22.16 -1.05 -16.02
N CYS A 149 21.92 -2.24 -16.59
CA CYS A 149 21.00 -3.19 -15.97
C CYS A 149 21.51 -3.63 -14.59
N TRP A 150 20.62 -3.67 -13.60
CA TRP A 150 20.97 -4.21 -12.30
C TRP A 150 21.25 -5.71 -12.37
N ARG A 151 22.27 -6.18 -11.64
CA ARG A 151 22.56 -7.61 -11.47
C ARG A 151 22.96 -7.92 -10.02
N PRO A 152 22.51 -9.05 -9.46
CA PRO A 152 22.98 -9.50 -8.17
C PRO A 152 24.47 -9.86 -8.27
N ARG A 153 25.22 -9.59 -7.20
CA ARG A 153 26.66 -9.95 -7.14
C ARG A 153 26.87 -11.45 -6.99
N ASN A 154 25.91 -12.13 -6.35
CA ASN A 154 25.90 -13.57 -6.13
C ASN A 154 24.49 -14.09 -6.38
N GLY A 155 24.37 -15.31 -6.90
CA GLY A 155 23.08 -15.97 -7.11
C GLY A 155 22.45 -15.69 -8.48
N SER A 156 21.34 -16.38 -8.74
CA SER A 156 20.54 -16.20 -9.95
C SER A 156 19.37 -15.26 -9.67
N MET A 157 18.98 -14.49 -10.68
CA MET A 157 17.74 -13.72 -10.65
C MET A 157 16.62 -14.56 -11.28
N VAL A 158 15.93 -15.35 -10.46
CA VAL A 158 14.72 -16.06 -10.87
C VAL A 158 13.52 -15.16 -10.59
N ASN A 159 12.54 -15.19 -11.50
CA ASN A 159 11.31 -14.44 -11.38
C ASN A 159 10.14 -15.40 -11.62
N HIS A 160 9.37 -15.64 -10.56
CA HIS A 160 8.28 -16.62 -10.55
C HIS A 160 6.96 -15.98 -10.99
N ARG A 161 6.82 -14.66 -10.82
CA ARG A 161 5.64 -13.89 -11.22
C ARG A 161 5.41 -13.84 -12.74
N ASN A 162 6.48 -13.94 -13.53
CA ASN A 162 6.39 -13.84 -15.00
C ASN A 162 5.64 -14.99 -15.69
N LEU A 163 5.29 -16.08 -14.99
CA LEU A 163 4.38 -17.09 -15.55
C LEU A 163 2.94 -16.56 -15.75
N THR A 164 2.57 -15.41 -15.15
CA THR A 164 1.19 -14.89 -15.18
C THR A 164 1.07 -13.36 -15.43
N SER A 165 2.17 -12.63 -15.65
CA SER A 165 2.24 -11.14 -15.51
C SER A 165 1.80 -10.28 -16.70
N ALA A 166 1.69 -10.80 -17.92
CA ALA A 166 1.52 -9.95 -19.12
C ALA A 166 0.26 -9.05 -19.12
N VAL A 167 -0.74 -9.34 -18.27
CA VAL A 167 -2.01 -8.61 -18.18
C VAL A 167 -2.02 -7.55 -17.06
N ILE A 168 -1.18 -7.69 -16.02
CA ILE A 168 -1.21 -6.82 -14.84
C ILE A 168 -0.36 -5.55 -15.06
N ASP A 169 0.81 -5.69 -15.69
CA ASP A 169 1.74 -4.56 -15.90
C ASP A 169 1.16 -3.42 -16.76
N SER A 170 0.29 -3.73 -17.72
CA SER A 170 -0.33 -2.71 -18.57
C SER A 170 -1.32 -1.81 -17.81
N ARG A 171 -2.10 -2.39 -16.89
CA ARG A 171 -3.11 -1.66 -16.11
C ARG A 171 -2.45 -0.82 -15.01
N ASP A 172 -1.45 -1.38 -14.34
CA ASP A 172 -0.73 -0.69 -13.28
C ASP A 172 0.14 0.46 -13.82
N PHE A 173 0.77 0.28 -14.98
CA PHE A 173 1.49 1.36 -15.69
C PHE A 173 0.57 2.52 -16.09
N LEU A 174 -0.62 2.22 -16.62
CA LEU A 174 -1.61 3.24 -16.99
C LEU A 174 -2.14 4.01 -15.76
N MET A 175 -2.40 3.32 -14.65
CA MET A 175 -2.84 3.94 -13.41
C MET A 175 -1.74 4.76 -12.72
N ALA A 176 -0.49 4.29 -12.71
CA ALA A 176 0.67 5.02 -12.20
C ALA A 176 0.91 6.30 -13.01
N ARG A 177 0.84 6.22 -14.35
CA ARG A 177 0.94 7.39 -15.24
C ARG A 177 -0.19 8.40 -14.99
N GLN A 178 -1.40 7.92 -14.70
CA GLN A 178 -2.54 8.79 -14.41
C GLN A 178 -2.42 9.47 -13.04
N ARG A 179 -1.84 8.79 -12.04
CA ARG A 179 -1.61 9.37 -10.70
C ARG A 179 -0.44 10.33 -10.64
N ALA A 180 0.66 10.04 -11.33
CA ALA A 180 1.79 10.97 -11.47
C ALA A 180 1.33 12.28 -12.12
N LYS A 181 0.48 12.19 -13.17
CA LYS A 181 -0.17 13.37 -13.75
C LYS A 181 -1.06 14.10 -12.73
N SER A 182 -1.84 13.38 -11.92
CA SER A 182 -2.73 14.00 -10.93
C SER A 182 -2.00 14.65 -9.75
N GLN A 183 -0.88 14.08 -9.28
CA GLN A 183 -0.11 14.63 -8.14
C GLN A 183 0.67 15.90 -8.53
N ILE A 184 1.16 16.00 -9.77
CA ILE A 184 1.81 17.22 -10.30
C ILE A 184 0.80 18.39 -10.45
N LEU A 185 -0.50 18.10 -10.53
CA LEU A 185 -1.57 19.07 -10.76
C LEU A 185 -2.29 19.57 -9.49
N LEU A 186 -1.94 19.06 -8.30
CA LEU A 186 -2.58 19.43 -7.05
C LEU A 186 -1.73 20.49 -6.30
N PRO A 187 -2.25 21.70 -6.08
CA PRO A 187 -1.56 22.69 -5.26
C PRO A 187 -1.28 22.19 -3.83
N GLU A 188 -0.18 22.62 -3.23
CA GLU A 188 0.18 22.29 -1.84
C GLU A 188 -0.86 22.82 -0.84
N GLY A 189 -1.13 22.09 0.25
CA GLY A 189 -2.09 22.48 1.29
C GLY A 189 -3.08 21.36 1.69
N PRO A 190 -3.86 21.52 2.79
CA PRO A 190 -4.91 20.59 3.19
C PRO A 190 -6.02 20.48 2.13
N LYS A 191 -6.38 19.24 1.77
CA LYS A 191 -7.36 18.97 0.71
C LYS A 191 -8.74 18.85 1.33
N VAL A 192 -9.65 19.75 0.98
CA VAL A 192 -11.04 19.70 1.41
C VAL A 192 -11.90 19.31 0.22
N VAL A 193 -12.47 18.11 0.30
CA VAL A 193 -13.33 17.57 -0.75
C VAL A 193 -14.77 18.03 -0.50
N PHE A 194 -15.37 18.64 -1.52
CA PHE A 194 -16.77 18.99 -1.55
C PHE A 194 -17.47 18.24 -2.68
N SER A 195 -18.54 17.53 -2.35
CA SER A 195 -19.42 16.89 -3.31
C SER A 195 -20.87 17.13 -2.91
N GLY A 196 -21.72 17.40 -3.90
CA GLY A 196 -23.15 17.62 -3.69
C GLY A 196 -23.91 17.59 -5.00
N GLY A 197 -25.18 17.19 -4.94
CA GLY A 197 -26.07 17.14 -6.10
C GLY A 197 -26.69 18.50 -6.44
N ASP A 198 -27.86 18.46 -7.10
CA ASP A 198 -28.65 19.68 -7.34
C ASP A 198 -29.06 20.32 -6.01
N SER A 199 -28.68 21.58 -5.83
CA SER A 199 -29.00 22.40 -4.66
C SER A 199 -28.92 23.87 -5.07
N ASP A 200 -29.85 24.65 -4.56
CA ASP A 200 -29.87 26.12 -4.69
C ASP A 200 -29.56 26.83 -3.36
N ASP A 201 -29.24 26.09 -2.30
CA ASP A 201 -28.95 26.66 -0.98
C ASP A 201 -27.51 27.18 -0.89
N HIS A 202 -27.31 28.36 -1.47
CA HIS A 202 -26.00 29.02 -1.52
C HIS A 202 -25.50 29.40 -0.12
N SER A 203 -26.41 29.85 0.76
CA SER A 203 -26.06 30.39 2.07
C SER A 203 -25.49 29.33 3.00
N SER A 204 -26.08 28.14 3.06
CA SER A 204 -25.59 27.08 3.94
C SER A 204 -24.27 26.47 3.46
N ILE A 205 -24.11 26.31 2.14
CA ILE A 205 -22.87 25.82 1.53
C ILE A 205 -21.72 26.77 1.83
N TRP A 206 -21.93 28.07 1.62
CA TRP A 206 -20.91 29.09 1.89
C TRP A 206 -20.55 29.17 3.37
N ALA A 207 -21.53 29.11 4.27
CA ALA A 207 -21.27 29.13 5.71
C ALA A 207 -20.39 27.96 6.17
N ARG A 208 -20.62 26.75 5.63
CA ARG A 208 -19.80 25.57 5.94
C ARG A 208 -18.39 25.67 5.37
N LEU A 209 -18.24 26.18 4.15
CA LEU A 209 -16.93 26.37 3.52
C LEU A 209 -16.14 27.49 4.22
N ASP A 210 -16.79 28.58 4.62
CA ASP A 210 -16.18 29.64 5.43
C ASP A 210 -15.69 29.09 6.79
N GLN A 211 -16.44 28.17 7.42
CA GLN A 211 -15.99 27.50 8.65
C GLN A 211 -14.77 26.61 8.43
N ALA A 212 -14.70 25.89 7.31
CA ALA A 212 -13.55 25.06 6.95
C ALA A 212 -12.31 25.94 6.66
N HIS A 213 -12.48 27.02 5.91
CA HIS A 213 -11.42 27.97 5.57
C HIS A 213 -10.87 28.69 6.80
N ALA A 214 -11.72 29.03 7.77
CA ALA A 214 -11.27 29.59 9.04
C ALA A 214 -10.35 28.64 9.83
N LYS A 215 -10.51 27.32 9.68
CA LYS A 215 -9.66 26.30 10.31
C LYS A 215 -8.41 25.97 9.49
N HIS A 216 -8.50 26.08 8.17
CA HIS A 216 -7.43 25.75 7.22
C HIS A 216 -7.28 26.85 6.17
N PRO A 217 -6.59 27.96 6.50
CA PRO A 217 -6.46 29.11 5.58
C PRO A 217 -5.72 28.79 4.26
N ASP A 218 -4.89 27.76 4.25
CA ASP A 218 -4.09 27.31 3.10
C ASP A 218 -4.76 26.18 2.30
N MET A 219 -6.02 25.85 2.61
CA MET A 219 -6.74 24.73 2.00
C MET A 219 -6.87 24.83 0.48
N VAL A 220 -7.00 23.66 -0.14
CA VAL A 220 -7.35 23.49 -1.55
C VAL A 220 -8.72 22.82 -1.62
N LEU A 221 -9.67 23.49 -2.27
CA LEU A 221 -11.00 22.94 -2.49
C LEU A 221 -10.99 21.96 -3.68
N ILE A 222 -11.45 20.74 -3.45
CA ILE A 222 -11.59 19.71 -4.49
C ILE A 222 -13.07 19.44 -4.72
N HIS A 223 -13.53 19.47 -5.97
CA HIS A 223 -14.93 19.20 -6.31
C HIS A 223 -15.09 18.48 -7.66
N GLY A 224 -16.26 17.88 -7.92
CA GLY A 224 -16.56 17.10 -9.14
C GLY A 224 -16.76 17.93 -10.42
N GLY A 225 -16.63 19.26 -10.34
CA GLY A 225 -16.68 20.14 -11.50
C GLY A 225 -18.04 20.26 -12.20
N SER A 226 -19.15 19.85 -11.56
CA SER A 226 -20.49 20.00 -12.14
C SER A 226 -20.83 21.46 -12.47
N PRO A 227 -21.37 21.77 -13.67
CA PRO A 227 -21.70 23.14 -14.08
C PRO A 227 -23.02 23.66 -13.50
N LYS A 228 -23.65 22.92 -12.57
CA LYS A 228 -24.93 23.24 -11.90
C LYS A 228 -24.95 22.68 -10.47
N GLY A 229 -25.92 23.12 -9.67
CA GLY A 229 -26.13 22.62 -8.30
C GLY A 229 -25.04 23.00 -7.32
N ALA A 230 -24.90 22.20 -6.26
CA ALA A 230 -24.06 22.48 -5.10
C ALA A 230 -22.58 22.69 -5.45
N GLU A 231 -22.03 21.94 -6.41
CA GLU A 231 -20.60 22.04 -6.77
C GLU A 231 -20.27 23.33 -7.50
N LYS A 232 -21.20 23.88 -8.28
CA LYS A 232 -21.05 25.22 -8.87
C LYS A 232 -21.05 26.31 -7.80
N ILE A 233 -21.89 26.15 -6.78
CA ILE A 233 -21.98 27.07 -5.64
C ILE A 233 -20.65 27.07 -4.87
N ALA A 234 -20.09 25.89 -4.62
CA ALA A 234 -18.80 25.73 -3.95
C ALA A 234 -17.63 26.28 -4.78
N SER A 235 -17.63 26.05 -6.10
CA SER A 235 -16.62 26.61 -7.00
C SER A 235 -16.64 28.14 -7.01
N ARG A 236 -17.84 28.75 -7.04
CA ARG A 236 -17.98 30.21 -6.93
C ARG A 236 -17.54 30.76 -5.57
N TRP A 237 -17.78 30.03 -4.49
CA TRP A 237 -17.28 30.41 -3.17
C TRP A 237 -15.75 30.50 -3.18
N ALA A 238 -15.07 29.50 -3.76
CA ALA A 238 -13.61 29.48 -3.83
C ALA A 238 -13.05 30.65 -4.66
N ASP A 239 -13.68 30.98 -5.79
CA ASP A 239 -13.33 32.15 -6.59
C ASP A 239 -13.44 33.45 -5.80
N VAL A 240 -14.55 33.63 -5.05
CA VAL A 240 -14.81 34.85 -4.28
C VAL A 240 -13.89 34.97 -3.06
N ARG A 241 -13.49 33.85 -2.44
CA ARG A 241 -12.59 33.82 -1.28
C ARG A 241 -11.11 33.70 -1.66
N HIS A 242 -10.80 33.64 -2.96
CA HIS A 242 -9.46 33.39 -3.48
C HIS A 242 -8.81 32.10 -2.94
N VAL A 243 -9.63 31.07 -2.71
CA VAL A 243 -9.18 29.74 -2.29
C VAL A 243 -8.79 28.94 -3.54
N ARG A 244 -7.64 28.27 -3.51
CA ARG A 244 -7.19 27.41 -4.61
C ARG A 244 -8.18 26.26 -4.79
N GLN A 245 -8.66 26.03 -6.03
CA GLN A 245 -9.61 24.97 -6.33
C GLN A 245 -9.15 24.06 -7.47
N VAL A 246 -9.51 22.79 -7.38
CA VAL A 246 -9.27 21.77 -8.42
C VAL A 246 -10.59 21.05 -8.73
N ALA A 247 -11.00 21.13 -9.99
CA ALA A 247 -12.20 20.47 -10.49
C ALA A 247 -11.86 19.14 -11.16
N PHE A 248 -12.36 18.02 -10.63
CA PHE A 248 -12.28 16.71 -11.26
C PHE A 248 -13.54 16.44 -12.05
N LYS A 249 -13.60 16.97 -13.26
CA LYS A 249 -14.71 16.69 -14.17
C LYS A 249 -14.63 15.22 -14.62
N PRO A 250 -15.69 14.42 -14.44
CA PRO A 250 -15.75 13.13 -15.07
C PRO A 250 -15.77 13.31 -16.59
N ASP A 251 -14.78 12.75 -17.29
CA ASP A 251 -14.76 12.65 -18.75
C ASP A 251 -15.79 11.62 -19.19
N TRP A 252 -17.05 12.06 -19.32
CA TRP A 252 -18.02 11.33 -20.13
C TRP A 252 -17.71 11.65 -21.59
N LEU A 253 -16.70 10.98 -22.15
CA LEU A 253 -16.62 10.89 -23.60
C LEU A 253 -17.93 10.27 -24.07
N SER A 254 -18.68 11.11 -24.78
CA SER A 254 -19.88 10.77 -25.49
C SER A 254 -19.47 9.87 -26.66
N ASN A 255 -20.28 8.83 -26.89
CA ASN A 255 -20.21 7.78 -27.92
C ASN A 255 -19.33 6.55 -27.62
#